data_AF-A0A1F6B1K2-F1
#
_entry.id   AF-A0A1F6B1K2-F1
#
_cell.length_a   1.000
_cell.length_b   1.000
_cell.length_c   1.000
_cell.angle_alpha   90.00
_cell.angle_beta   90.00
_cell.angle_gamma   90.00
#
_symmetry.space_group_name_H-M   'P 1'
#
loop_
_entity.id
_entity.type
_entity.pdbx_description
1 polymer ?
#
loop_
_entity_poly.entity_id
_entity_poly.type
_entity_poly.pdbx_seq_one_letter_code
_entity_poly.pdbx_strand_id
1 'polypeptide(L)'
;MIKNIMPDGLTIETSELDKNFILFTPEQRKNLERNGYAIYRLTGKTIGELRAAGNSFIPSSYMFDSKVARSVSAEVAIDPKALYLKDSQNKTLKEQMKMMEEHAKSIRKKFPGLTAIVGSAPDYAELAFQHLKATGVRLFGSEDGSPDAYVSPRTCTTSYVGQDRFGIYYSSVGGHEEFQGLHITIRKPDQRWTDVYAAPLIVSASVENHDPLRYLLTEYLTK
;
A
#
# COMPACT_ATOMS: atom_id res chain seq x y z
N MET A 1 22.41 17.41 17.43
CA MET A 1 22.93 16.21 16.74
C MET A 1 23.14 15.14 17.80
N ILE A 2 22.20 14.22 17.97
CA ILE A 2 22.26 13.22 19.05
C ILE A 2 22.82 11.93 18.44
N LYS A 3 24.03 11.56 18.85
CA LYS A 3 24.65 10.27 18.51
C LYS A 3 24.27 9.27 19.59
N ASN A 4 23.46 8.27 19.26
CA ASN A 4 23.29 7.09 20.13
C ASN A 4 24.43 6.12 19.80
N ILE A 5 25.27 5.84 20.80
CA ILE A 5 26.42 4.93 20.69
C ILE A 5 26.01 3.60 21.34
N MET A 6 25.98 2.53 20.55
CA MET A 6 25.94 1.15 21.05
C MET A 6 27.39 0.67 21.33
N PRO A 7 27.58 -0.34 22.21
CA PRO A 7 28.88 -0.67 22.80
C PRO A 7 29.90 -1.34 21.86
N ASP A 8 29.59 -1.51 20.57
CA ASP A 8 30.41 -2.21 19.59
C ASP A 8 31.00 -1.30 18.49
N GLY A 9 30.85 0.02 18.60
CA GLY A 9 31.55 0.98 17.74
C GLY A 9 31.09 0.99 16.28
N LEU A 10 29.95 0.35 15.97
CA LEU A 10 29.33 0.44 14.65
C LEU A 10 28.60 1.78 14.52
N THR A 11 29.28 2.77 13.96
CA THR A 11 28.65 4.04 13.59
C THR A 11 27.77 3.79 12.37
N ILE A 12 26.45 3.74 12.54
CA ILE A 12 25.53 3.80 11.40
C ILE A 12 25.54 5.26 10.95
N GLU A 13 26.23 5.55 9.85
CA GLU A 13 25.99 6.78 9.11
C GLU A 13 24.56 6.68 8.56
N THR A 14 23.61 7.32 9.27
CA THR A 14 22.28 7.60 8.73
C THR A 14 22.48 8.33 7.42
N SER A 15 22.31 7.61 6.32
CA SER A 15 22.38 8.16 4.96
C SER A 15 21.44 9.35 4.85
N GLU A 16 21.77 10.36 4.05
CA GLU A 16 20.91 11.54 3.88
C GLU A 16 19.48 11.21 3.38
N LEU A 17 19.24 9.97 2.92
CA LEU A 17 17.91 9.42 2.64
C LEU A 17 17.00 9.31 3.88
N ASP A 18 17.55 9.24 5.10
CA ASP A 18 16.77 9.15 6.33
C ASP A 18 16.12 10.49 6.74
N LYS A 19 16.58 11.63 6.20
CA LYS A 19 16.05 12.96 6.59
C LYS A 19 14.61 13.23 6.13
N ASN A 20 14.12 12.50 5.12
CA ASN A 20 12.77 12.66 4.57
C ASN A 20 11.84 11.49 4.89
N PHE A 21 12.22 10.65 5.86
CA PHE A 21 11.48 9.45 6.18
C PHE A 21 10.55 9.67 7.38
N ILE A 22 9.25 9.45 7.20
CA ILE A 22 8.29 9.62 8.29
C ILE A 22 8.13 8.28 9.01
N LEU A 23 8.67 8.21 10.22
CA LEU A 23 8.59 7.03 11.08
C LEU A 23 7.43 7.15 12.08
N PHE A 24 6.92 6.02 12.55
CA PHE A 24 6.10 6.02 13.75
C PHE A 24 6.95 6.39 14.96
N THR A 25 6.35 7.09 15.91
CA THR A 25 6.94 7.22 17.25
C THR A 25 7.04 5.84 17.92
N PRO A 26 7.97 5.62 18.86
CA PRO A 26 8.06 4.36 19.60
C PRO A 26 6.73 3.95 20.25
N GLU A 27 5.97 4.91 20.77
CA GLU A 27 4.65 4.70 21.36
C GLU A 27 3.62 4.23 20.32
N GLN A 28 3.57 4.87 19.14
CA GLN A 28 2.67 4.49 18.05
C GLN A 28 2.99 3.08 17.55
N ARG A 29 4.26 2.80 17.26
CA ARG A 29 4.75 1.50 16.82
C ARG A 29 4.35 0.40 17.81
N LYS A 30 4.68 0.60 19.10
CA LYS A 30 4.34 -0.36 20.16
C LYS A 30 2.84 -0.59 20.29
N ASN A 31 2.03 0.46 20.11
CA ASN A 31 0.57 0.34 20.19
C ASN A 31 0.00 -0.44 18.99
N LEU A 32 0.48 -0.16 17.78
CA LEU A 32 0.12 -0.89 16.56
C LEU A 32 0.49 -2.38 16.67
N GLU A 33 1.73 -2.70 17.05
CA GLU A 33 2.21 -4.08 17.21
C GLU A 33 1.38 -4.85 18.25
N ARG A 34 1.09 -4.23 19.40
CA ARG A 34 0.22 -4.82 20.44
C ARG A 34 -1.20 -5.12 19.96
N ASN A 35 -1.67 -4.39 18.96
CA ASN A 35 -2.98 -4.59 18.33
C ASN A 35 -2.91 -5.52 17.11
N GLY A 36 -1.76 -6.16 16.85
CA GLY A 36 -1.60 -7.15 15.78
C GLY A 36 -1.33 -6.57 14.39
N TYR A 37 -1.02 -5.27 14.30
CA TYR A 37 -0.65 -4.66 13.02
C TYR A 37 0.78 -5.04 12.63
N ALA A 38 0.99 -5.34 11.36
CA ALA A 38 2.32 -5.52 10.78
C ALA A 38 2.83 -4.17 10.23
N ILE A 39 4.07 -3.82 10.57
CA ILE A 39 4.69 -2.54 10.22
C ILE A 39 5.76 -2.76 9.15
N TYR A 40 5.72 -1.96 8.10
CA TYR A 40 6.64 -1.98 6.96
C TYR A 40 7.23 -0.60 6.71
N ARG A 41 8.44 -0.57 6.17
CA ARG A 41 9.16 0.65 5.84
C ARG A 41 9.17 0.83 4.32
N LEU A 42 8.31 1.69 3.78
CA LEU A 42 8.24 1.92 2.34
C LEU A 42 9.27 2.95 1.89
N THR A 43 10.07 2.64 0.87
CA THR A 43 11.33 3.35 0.55
C THR A 43 11.18 4.49 -0.45
N GLY A 44 9.96 4.79 -0.89
CA GLY A 44 9.74 5.81 -1.91
C GLY A 44 10.15 5.36 -3.31
N LYS A 45 10.16 4.05 -3.58
CA LYS A 45 10.50 3.51 -4.90
C LYS A 45 9.31 3.57 -5.86
N THR A 46 9.63 3.76 -7.12
CA THR A 46 8.72 3.58 -8.25
C THR A 46 8.58 2.09 -8.58
N ILE A 47 7.53 1.71 -9.33
CA ILE A 47 7.40 0.34 -9.84
C ILE A 47 8.59 -0.05 -10.73
N GLY A 48 9.14 0.90 -11.50
CA GLY A 48 10.34 0.68 -12.31
C GLY A 48 11.57 0.30 -11.47
N GLU A 49 11.81 1.01 -10.37
CA GLU A 49 12.90 0.70 -9.43
C GLU A 49 12.66 -0.63 -8.70
N LEU A 50 11.41 -0.94 -8.33
CA LEU A 50 11.07 -2.25 -7.74
C LEU A 50 11.38 -3.40 -8.71
N ARG A 51 11.03 -3.24 -10.00
CA ARG A 51 11.35 -4.22 -11.05
C ARG A 51 12.86 -4.37 -11.25
N ALA A 52 13.59 -3.26 -11.31
CA ALA A 52 15.05 -3.26 -11.44
C ALA A 52 15.74 -3.94 -10.25
N ALA A 53 15.11 -3.95 -9.07
CA ALA A 53 15.57 -4.69 -7.89
C ALA A 53 15.25 -6.20 -7.92
N GLY A 54 14.75 -6.73 -9.05
CA GLY A 54 14.47 -8.15 -9.24
C GLY A 54 13.07 -8.59 -8.83
N ASN A 55 12.16 -7.68 -8.50
CA ASN A 55 10.78 -8.05 -8.17
C ASN A 55 9.98 -8.38 -9.43
N SER A 56 9.29 -9.53 -9.43
CA SER A 56 8.50 -10.00 -10.57
C SER A 56 7.17 -9.26 -10.70
N PHE A 57 6.97 -8.63 -11.87
CA PHE A 57 5.69 -8.06 -12.29
C PHE A 57 5.22 -8.77 -13.55
N ILE A 58 3.92 -9.03 -13.65
CA ILE A 58 3.33 -9.54 -14.88
C ILE A 58 3.19 -8.38 -15.87
N PRO A 59 3.68 -8.52 -17.12
CA PRO A 59 3.44 -7.55 -18.18
C PRO A 59 1.93 -7.40 -18.42
N SER A 60 1.39 -6.20 -18.30
CA SER A 60 0.02 -5.91 -18.74
C SER A 60 0.05 -5.02 -19.98
N SER A 61 -0.93 -5.18 -20.87
CA SER A 61 -1.09 -4.34 -22.07
C SER A 61 -1.34 -2.86 -21.74
N TYR A 62 -1.63 -2.55 -20.48
CA TYR A 62 -1.82 -1.21 -19.93
C TYR A 62 -0.69 -0.93 -18.95
N MET A 63 0.56 -0.93 -19.45
CA MET A 63 1.69 -0.53 -18.62
C MET A 63 1.52 0.94 -18.26
N PHE A 64 0.98 1.15 -17.06
CA PHE A 64 1.13 2.36 -16.26
C PHE A 64 2.55 2.87 -16.45
N ASP A 65 2.72 4.17 -16.75
CA ASP A 65 4.04 4.78 -16.81
C ASP A 65 4.64 4.77 -15.40
N SER A 66 5.26 3.63 -15.08
CA SER A 66 5.75 3.20 -13.78
C SER A 66 6.92 4.04 -13.28
N LYS A 67 7.27 5.12 -13.98
CA LYS A 67 8.43 5.97 -13.73
C LYS A 67 8.11 7.23 -12.94
N VAL A 68 6.84 7.64 -12.87
CA VAL A 68 6.48 8.95 -12.28
C VAL A 68 5.96 8.82 -10.84
N ALA A 69 5.12 7.84 -10.55
CA ALA A 69 4.57 7.65 -9.20
C ALA A 69 5.56 6.87 -8.31
N ARG A 70 5.86 7.44 -7.14
CA ARG A 70 6.73 6.83 -6.12
C ARG A 70 5.89 6.34 -4.95
N SER A 71 6.33 5.29 -4.27
CA SER A 71 5.81 4.92 -2.96
C SER A 71 5.99 6.10 -1.98
N VAL A 72 5.30 6.08 -0.84
CA VAL A 72 5.58 6.95 0.28
C VAL A 72 6.91 6.53 0.90
N SER A 73 7.68 7.51 1.36
CA SER A 73 8.89 7.30 2.17
C SER A 73 8.53 7.34 3.65
N ALA A 74 7.77 6.35 4.10
CA ALA A 74 7.25 6.32 5.46
C ALA A 74 7.10 4.89 6.01
N GLU A 75 6.99 4.80 7.32
CA GLU A 75 6.43 3.61 7.95
C GLU A 75 4.93 3.57 7.72
N VAL A 76 4.48 2.38 7.33
CA VAL A 76 3.07 2.07 7.15
C VAL A 76 2.75 0.84 7.98
N ALA A 77 1.51 0.74 8.45
CA ALA A 77 1.02 -0.45 9.11
C ALA A 77 -0.24 -0.98 8.43
N ILE A 78 -0.38 -2.30 8.41
CA ILE A 78 -1.56 -3.01 7.92
C ILE A 78 -2.06 -3.99 8.98
N ASP A 79 -3.35 -4.28 8.95
CA ASP A 79 -3.90 -5.43 9.67
C ASP A 79 -3.86 -6.64 8.73
N PRO A 80 -2.93 -7.59 8.90
CA PRO A 80 -2.84 -8.75 8.02
C PRO A 80 -4.05 -9.69 8.13
N LYS A 81 -4.84 -9.61 9.22
CA LYS A 81 -6.04 -10.44 9.42
C LYS A 81 -7.29 -9.78 8.83
N ALA A 82 -7.26 -8.46 8.64
CA ALA A 82 -8.36 -7.67 8.11
C ALA A 82 -7.84 -6.62 7.10
N LEU A 83 -7.09 -7.09 6.10
CA LEU A 83 -6.41 -6.24 5.13
C LEU A 83 -7.38 -5.32 4.36
N TYR A 84 -8.58 -5.80 4.10
CA TYR A 84 -9.62 -5.09 3.37
C TYR A 84 -10.71 -4.57 4.28
N LEU A 85 -11.21 -3.36 3.98
CA LEU A 85 -12.44 -2.87 4.60
C LEU A 85 -13.60 -3.79 4.23
N LYS A 86 -14.32 -4.26 5.25
CA LYS A 86 -15.52 -5.06 5.11
C LYS A 86 -16.53 -4.33 4.22
N ASP A 87 -17.16 -5.07 3.31
CA ASP A 87 -18.21 -4.59 2.39
C ASP A 87 -17.75 -3.48 1.43
N SER A 88 -16.42 -3.31 1.25
CA SER A 88 -15.87 -2.35 0.29
C SER A 88 -15.96 -2.85 -1.15
N GLN A 89 -16.09 -4.14 -1.40
CA GLN A 89 -16.32 -4.68 -2.73
C GLN A 89 -17.66 -4.26 -3.34
N ASN A 90 -17.75 -4.31 -4.66
CA ASN A 90 -18.95 -3.90 -5.41
C ASN A 90 -19.35 -2.43 -5.14
N LYS A 91 -18.36 -1.61 -4.80
CA LYS A 91 -18.47 -0.16 -4.65
C LYS A 91 -17.71 0.55 -5.77
N THR A 92 -18.17 1.73 -6.13
CA THR A 92 -17.45 2.71 -6.94
C THR A 92 -16.23 3.24 -6.18
N LEU A 93 -15.28 3.87 -6.88
CA LEU A 93 -14.13 4.51 -6.23
C LEU A 93 -14.61 5.56 -5.20
N LYS A 94 -15.58 6.40 -5.56
CA LYS A 94 -16.17 7.42 -4.69
C LYS A 94 -16.74 6.84 -3.39
N GLU A 95 -17.49 5.74 -3.50
CA GLU A 95 -18.03 5.04 -2.33
C GLU A 95 -16.91 4.45 -1.45
N GLN A 96 -15.87 3.86 -2.04
CA GLN A 96 -14.72 3.33 -1.28
C GLN A 96 -13.92 4.43 -0.58
N MET A 97 -13.75 5.59 -1.22
CA MET A 97 -13.07 6.75 -0.63
C MET A 97 -13.84 7.26 0.59
N LYS A 98 -15.18 7.33 0.52
CA LYS A 98 -16.01 7.66 1.70
C LYS A 98 -15.83 6.66 2.84
N MET A 99 -15.80 5.37 2.53
CA MET A 99 -15.52 4.32 3.54
C MET A 99 -14.13 4.51 4.17
N MET A 100 -13.14 4.93 3.38
CA MET A 100 -11.81 5.24 3.90
C MET A 100 -11.80 6.43 4.85
N GLU A 101 -12.55 7.50 4.55
CA GLU A 101 -12.67 8.65 5.45
C GLU A 101 -13.28 8.27 6.81
N GLU A 102 -14.32 7.43 6.79
CA GLU A 102 -14.94 6.90 8.00
C GLU A 102 -13.97 6.02 8.79
N HIS A 103 -13.21 5.17 8.09
CA HIS A 103 -12.18 4.35 8.71
C HIS A 103 -11.03 5.19 9.30
N ALA A 104 -10.57 6.22 8.60
CA ALA A 104 -9.54 7.14 9.07
C ALA A 104 -9.96 7.86 10.35
N LYS A 105 -11.23 8.28 10.45
CA LYS A 105 -11.80 8.84 11.70
C LYS A 105 -11.76 7.82 12.84
N SER A 106 -12.08 6.56 12.57
CA SER A 106 -11.99 5.48 13.57
C SER A 106 -10.54 5.23 14.02
N ILE A 107 -9.59 5.21 13.08
CA ILE A 107 -8.16 5.04 13.37
C ILE A 107 -7.64 6.19 14.22
N ARG A 108 -7.94 7.45 13.88
CA ARG A 108 -7.54 8.63 14.67
C ARG A 108 -8.06 8.57 16.12
N LYS A 109 -9.26 8.01 16.33
CA LYS A 109 -9.83 7.79 17.67
C LYS A 109 -9.13 6.65 18.42
N LYS A 110 -8.83 5.54 17.75
CA LYS A 110 -8.21 4.34 18.36
C LYS A 110 -6.71 4.54 18.61
N PHE A 111 -6.02 5.26 17.73
CA PHE A 111 -4.59 5.48 17.73
C PHE A 111 -4.28 6.97 17.51
N PRO A 112 -4.16 7.76 18.59
CA PRO A 112 -3.85 9.18 18.48
C PRO A 112 -2.56 9.44 17.67
N GLY A 113 -2.63 10.41 16.75
CA GLY A 113 -1.51 10.76 15.85
C GLY A 113 -1.34 9.85 14.63
N LEU A 114 -2.21 8.85 14.44
CA LEU A 114 -2.25 8.02 13.24
C LEU A 114 -3.51 8.32 12.42
N THR A 115 -3.45 8.02 11.13
CA THR A 115 -4.57 8.10 10.20
C THR A 115 -4.57 6.90 9.25
N ALA A 116 -5.65 6.70 8.50
CA ALA A 116 -5.69 5.72 7.43
C ALA A 116 -5.78 6.41 6.07
N ILE A 117 -5.08 5.88 5.10
CA ILE A 117 -5.03 6.37 3.72
C ILE A 117 -5.28 5.23 2.73
N VAL A 118 -5.68 5.59 1.51
CA VAL A 118 -5.54 4.70 0.36
C VAL A 118 -4.13 4.88 -0.19
N GLY A 119 -3.37 3.79 -0.29
CA GLY A 119 -2.05 3.79 -0.93
C GLY A 119 -2.15 3.98 -2.43
N SER A 120 -1.05 4.40 -3.05
CA SER A 120 -0.80 4.36 -4.49
C SER A 120 -0.38 2.95 -4.94
N ALA A 121 -0.37 2.71 -6.25
CA ALA A 121 0.07 1.43 -6.80
C ALA A 121 1.51 1.04 -6.37
N PRO A 122 2.51 1.95 -6.41
CA PRO A 122 3.83 1.69 -5.84
C PRO A 122 3.83 1.33 -4.34
N ASP A 123 2.96 1.94 -3.52
CA ASP A 123 2.89 1.65 -2.09
C ASP A 123 2.53 0.19 -1.83
N TYR A 124 1.44 -0.26 -2.47
CA TYR A 124 0.98 -1.63 -2.34
C TYR A 124 1.93 -2.62 -3.01
N ALA A 125 2.58 -2.25 -4.11
CA ALA A 125 3.58 -3.11 -4.74
C ALA A 125 4.78 -3.34 -3.83
N GLU A 126 5.36 -2.27 -3.29
CA GLU A 126 6.49 -2.38 -2.36
C GLU A 126 6.09 -3.16 -1.09
N LEU A 127 4.92 -2.86 -0.53
CA LEU A 127 4.36 -3.58 0.61
C LEU A 127 4.18 -5.08 0.33
N ALA A 128 3.65 -5.45 -0.83
CA ALA A 128 3.44 -6.85 -1.21
C ALA A 128 4.77 -7.63 -1.27
N PHE A 129 5.80 -7.07 -1.90
CA PHE A 129 7.11 -7.72 -1.97
C PHE A 129 7.79 -7.80 -0.61
N GLN A 130 7.70 -6.75 0.21
CA GLN A 130 8.25 -6.78 1.57
C GLN A 130 7.55 -7.83 2.43
N HIS A 131 6.22 -7.91 2.35
CA HIS A 131 5.44 -8.92 3.07
C HIS A 131 5.85 -10.33 2.64
N LEU A 132 5.86 -10.60 1.33
CA LEU A 132 6.27 -11.90 0.78
C LEU A 132 7.68 -12.30 1.22
N LYS A 133 8.63 -11.36 1.18
CA LYS A 133 10.00 -11.63 1.65
C LYS A 133 10.08 -11.92 3.15
N ALA A 134 9.24 -11.27 3.95
CA ALA A 134 9.25 -11.41 5.41
C ALA A 134 8.51 -12.66 5.91
N THR A 135 7.42 -13.06 5.25
CA THR A 135 6.51 -14.12 5.73
C THR A 135 6.51 -15.37 4.86
N GLY A 136 7.02 -15.29 3.62
CA GLY A 136 6.84 -16.34 2.61
C GLY A 136 5.42 -16.42 2.04
N VAL A 137 4.52 -15.55 2.49
CA VAL A 137 3.09 -15.54 2.13
C VAL A 137 2.77 -14.34 1.24
N ARG A 138 1.88 -14.51 0.27
CA ARG A 138 1.44 -13.41 -0.61
C ARG A 138 0.44 -12.54 0.14
N LEU A 139 0.66 -11.22 0.10
CA LEU A 139 -0.24 -10.27 0.76
C LEU A 139 -1.61 -10.11 0.04
N PHE A 140 -1.61 -10.24 -1.29
CA PHE A 140 -2.79 -10.04 -2.13
C PHE A 140 -3.06 -11.26 -3.02
N GLY A 141 -4.33 -11.52 -3.32
CA GLY A 141 -4.77 -12.73 -4.05
C GLY A 141 -4.94 -13.95 -3.14
N SER A 142 -5.45 -15.06 -3.68
CA SER A 142 -5.61 -16.31 -2.91
C SER A 142 -4.30 -17.10 -2.83
N GLU A 143 -4.07 -17.75 -1.68
CA GLU A 143 -2.90 -18.62 -1.45
C GLU A 143 -2.99 -19.96 -2.19
N ASP A 144 -4.19 -20.36 -2.62
CA ASP A 144 -4.50 -21.73 -3.05
C ASP A 144 -4.14 -22.05 -4.52
N GLY A 145 -3.59 -21.09 -5.27
CA GLY A 145 -3.15 -21.32 -6.65
C GLY A 145 -4.26 -21.86 -7.57
N SER A 146 -5.53 -21.70 -7.20
CA SER A 146 -6.63 -22.24 -7.99
C SER A 146 -6.72 -21.48 -9.33
N PRO A 147 -6.88 -22.18 -10.46
CA PRO A 147 -7.11 -21.56 -11.76
C PRO A 147 -8.47 -20.83 -11.84
N ASP A 148 -9.30 -20.92 -10.79
CA ASP A 148 -10.53 -20.13 -10.59
C ASP A 148 -10.21 -18.71 -10.09
N ALA A 149 -9.24 -18.08 -10.75
CA ALA A 149 -8.72 -16.72 -10.57
C ALA A 149 -9.73 -15.58 -10.87
N TYR A 150 -11.04 -15.84 -10.79
CA TYR A 150 -12.08 -14.87 -11.14
C TYR A 150 -12.40 -13.87 -10.01
N VAL A 151 -12.00 -14.14 -8.77
CA VAL A 151 -12.26 -13.23 -7.64
C VAL A 151 -11.06 -13.12 -6.68
N SER A 152 -9.84 -13.01 -7.22
CA SER A 152 -8.70 -12.60 -6.40
C SER A 152 -8.93 -11.17 -5.91
N PRO A 153 -9.02 -10.91 -4.58
CA PRO A 153 -9.26 -9.57 -4.09
C PRO A 153 -8.11 -8.66 -4.51
N ARG A 154 -8.47 -7.61 -5.24
CA ARG A 154 -7.56 -6.59 -5.74
C ARG A 154 -7.67 -5.38 -4.86
N THR A 155 -6.54 -4.78 -4.54
CA THR A 155 -6.54 -3.54 -3.76
C THR A 155 -6.86 -2.35 -4.65
N CYS A 156 -7.86 -1.56 -4.25
CA CYS A 156 -8.15 -0.26 -4.82
C CYS A 156 -7.02 0.72 -4.49
N THR A 157 -6.52 1.41 -5.50
CA THR A 157 -5.53 2.46 -5.35
C THR A 157 -5.83 3.59 -6.33
N THR A 158 -5.42 4.82 -5.97
CA THR A 158 -5.55 6.01 -6.80
C THR A 158 -4.31 6.20 -7.69
N SER A 159 -4.50 6.76 -8.89
CA SER A 159 -3.37 7.38 -9.62
C SER A 159 -2.95 8.68 -8.94
N TYR A 160 -1.74 9.16 -9.25
CA TYR A 160 -1.26 10.51 -8.94
C TYR A 160 -2.22 11.62 -9.42
N VAL A 161 -3.12 11.30 -10.35
CA VAL A 161 -4.10 12.23 -10.96
C VAL A 161 -5.53 11.98 -10.47
N GLY A 162 -5.77 11.04 -9.53
CA GLY A 162 -7.10 10.76 -8.98
C GLY A 162 -8.15 10.26 -9.98
N GLN A 163 -7.79 10.07 -11.25
CA GLN A 163 -8.71 9.73 -12.34
C GLN A 163 -8.87 8.23 -12.57
N ASP A 164 -7.92 7.42 -12.08
CA ASP A 164 -7.90 5.98 -12.32
C ASP A 164 -7.94 5.18 -11.03
N ARG A 165 -8.63 4.04 -11.09
CA ARG A 165 -8.65 3.01 -10.05
C ARG A 165 -7.74 1.88 -10.52
N PHE A 166 -6.76 1.47 -9.72
CA PHE A 166 -6.02 0.23 -10.01
C PHE A 166 -6.43 -0.88 -9.07
N GLY A 167 -6.31 -2.11 -9.59
CA GLY A 167 -6.36 -3.35 -8.83
C GLY A 167 -4.99 -4.00 -8.84
N ILE A 168 -4.49 -4.41 -7.67
CA ILE A 168 -3.21 -5.09 -7.49
C ILE A 168 -3.43 -6.47 -6.88
N TYR A 169 -2.86 -7.51 -7.48
CA TYR A 169 -2.91 -8.89 -7.00
C TYR A 169 -1.76 -9.73 -7.58
N TYR A 170 -1.43 -10.86 -6.95
CA TYR A 170 -0.53 -11.85 -7.57
C TYR A 170 -1.31 -12.71 -8.57
N SER A 171 -0.74 -12.91 -9.75
CA SER A 171 -1.31 -13.80 -10.79
C SER A 171 -0.23 -14.74 -11.31
N SER A 172 -0.66 -15.83 -11.95
CA SER A 172 0.13 -16.60 -12.90
C SER A 172 -0.45 -16.45 -14.30
N VAL A 173 0.39 -16.34 -15.33
CA VAL A 173 -0.04 -16.43 -16.73
C VAL A 173 0.49 -17.75 -17.29
N GLY A 174 -0.41 -18.60 -17.77
CA GLY A 174 -0.09 -19.93 -18.32
C GLY A 174 -0.42 -21.05 -17.33
N GLY A 175 -1.05 -22.12 -17.82
CA GLY A 175 -1.58 -23.23 -17.03
C GLY A 175 -0.54 -24.05 -16.24
N HIS A 176 0.76 -23.76 -16.38
CA HIS A 176 1.83 -24.31 -15.56
C HIS A 176 2.98 -23.27 -15.51
N GLU A 177 3.21 -22.71 -14.33
CA GLU A 177 4.47 -22.10 -13.83
C GLU A 177 5.23 -20.98 -14.59
N GLU A 178 4.92 -20.56 -15.81
CA GLU A 178 5.93 -19.77 -16.55
C GLU A 178 6.06 -18.27 -16.16
N PHE A 179 5.06 -17.63 -15.55
CA PHE A 179 5.21 -16.27 -15.02
C PHE A 179 4.38 -16.03 -13.76
N GLN A 180 5.03 -15.97 -12.59
CA GLN A 180 4.43 -15.50 -11.35
C GLN A 180 4.89 -14.08 -11.03
N GLY A 181 3.96 -13.18 -10.74
CA GLY A 181 4.30 -11.82 -10.37
C GLY A 181 3.10 -10.98 -9.96
N LEU A 182 3.39 -9.75 -9.52
CA LEU A 182 2.35 -8.78 -9.22
C LEU A 182 1.74 -8.26 -10.53
N HIS A 183 0.42 -8.35 -10.64
CA HIS A 183 -0.34 -7.82 -11.76
C HIS A 183 -1.06 -6.54 -11.33
N ILE A 184 -0.90 -5.48 -12.12
CA ILE A 184 -1.54 -4.18 -11.92
C ILE A 184 -2.50 -3.94 -13.09
N THR A 185 -3.77 -3.74 -12.77
CA THR A 185 -4.82 -3.50 -13.77
C THR A 185 -5.49 -2.16 -13.55
N ILE A 186 -5.70 -1.40 -14.63
CA ILE A 186 -6.47 -0.14 -14.61
C ILE A 186 -7.95 -0.45 -14.76
N ARG A 187 -8.79 0.19 -13.96
CA ARG A 187 -10.25 0.06 -13.95
C ARG A 187 -10.89 1.45 -14.01
N LYS A 188 -12.07 1.54 -14.64
CA LYS A 188 -12.85 2.77 -14.64
C LYS A 188 -13.33 3.10 -13.21
N PRO A 189 -13.20 4.35 -12.75
CA PRO A 189 -13.48 4.74 -11.36
C PRO A 189 -14.97 4.71 -10.99
N ASP A 190 -15.85 4.92 -11.97
CA ASP A 190 -17.31 4.95 -11.86
C ASP A 190 -17.94 3.55 -11.91
N GLN A 191 -17.17 2.53 -12.29
CA GLN A 191 -17.65 1.15 -12.34
C GLN A 191 -17.53 0.45 -10.99
N ARG A 192 -18.53 -0.38 -10.70
CA ARG A 192 -18.51 -1.30 -9.55
C ARG A 192 -17.81 -2.58 -9.95
N TRP A 193 -16.97 -3.07 -9.06
CA TRP A 193 -16.16 -4.26 -9.28
C TRP A 193 -16.29 -5.17 -8.05
N THR A 194 -16.66 -6.43 -8.27
CA THR A 194 -16.81 -7.43 -7.20
C THR A 194 -15.47 -7.91 -6.65
N ASP A 195 -14.39 -7.70 -7.40
CA ASP A 195 -13.03 -8.13 -7.11
C ASP A 195 -12.13 -7.00 -6.58
N VAL A 196 -12.62 -5.77 -6.41
CA VAL A 196 -11.77 -4.64 -5.96
C VAL A 196 -12.23 -4.11 -4.61
N TYR A 197 -11.32 -4.13 -3.63
CA TYR A 197 -11.54 -3.83 -2.22
C TYR A 197 -10.68 -2.65 -1.77
N ALA A 198 -11.13 -1.89 -0.77
CA ALA A 198 -10.30 -0.85 -0.16
C ALA A 198 -9.39 -1.48 0.90
N ALA A 199 -8.06 -1.32 0.79
CA ALA A 199 -7.10 -1.83 1.78
C ALA A 199 -6.39 -0.65 2.48
N PRO A 200 -6.80 -0.25 3.69
CA PRO A 200 -6.21 0.91 4.36
C PRO A 200 -4.72 0.70 4.65
N LEU A 201 -3.92 1.74 4.41
CA LEU A 201 -2.59 1.85 5.01
C LEU A 201 -2.69 2.78 6.22
N ILE A 202 -2.26 2.31 7.39
CA ILE A 202 -2.16 3.15 8.58
C ILE A 202 -0.83 3.87 8.55
N VAL A 203 -0.84 5.19 8.69
CA VAL A 203 0.35 6.04 8.63
C VAL A 203 0.33 7.09 9.74
N SER A 204 1.49 7.69 10.00
CA SER A 204 1.56 8.88 10.87
C SER A 204 0.75 10.01 10.23
N ALA A 205 -0.02 10.75 11.03
CA ALA A 205 -0.79 11.90 10.54
C ALA A 205 0.10 12.97 9.88
N SER A 206 1.40 12.99 10.19
CA SER A 206 2.37 13.87 9.52
C SER A 206 2.57 13.53 8.04
N VAL A 207 2.30 12.30 7.60
CA VAL A 207 2.38 11.88 6.20
C VAL A 207 1.34 12.61 5.35
N GLU A 208 0.12 12.78 5.87
CA GLU A 208 -0.98 13.48 5.18
C GLU A 208 -0.63 14.94 4.89
N ASN A 209 0.13 15.58 5.80
CA ASN A 209 0.56 16.97 5.68
C ASN A 209 1.77 17.18 4.76
N HIS A 210 2.57 16.12 4.51
CA HIS A 210 3.81 16.22 3.73
C HIS A 210 3.57 16.07 2.22
N ASP A 211 2.44 15.48 1.81
CA ASP A 211 2.05 15.34 0.41
C ASP A 211 0.53 15.47 0.26
N PRO A 212 -0.05 16.65 0.52
CA PRO A 212 -1.50 16.83 0.54
C PRO A 212 -2.13 16.52 -0.83
N LEU A 213 -1.42 16.80 -1.94
CA LEU A 213 -1.89 16.53 -3.30
C LEU A 213 -2.13 15.04 -3.57
N ARG A 214 -1.35 14.17 -2.92
CA ARG A 214 -1.53 12.70 -2.97
C ARG A 214 -2.73 12.22 -2.15
N TYR A 215 -3.20 13.04 -1.20
CA TYR A 215 -4.26 12.71 -0.24
C TYR A 215 -5.49 13.63 -0.33
N LEU A 216 -5.63 14.43 -1.40
CA LEU A 216 -6.83 15.21 -1.70
C LEU A 216 -8.00 14.28 -2.05
N LEU A 217 -8.50 13.58 -1.02
CA LEU A 217 -9.77 12.88 -0.95
C LEU A 217 -10.94 13.85 -1.16
N THR A 218 -10.76 15.12 -0.82
CA THR A 218 -11.85 16.08 -0.62
C THR A 218 -12.22 16.94 -1.84
N GLU A 219 -11.29 17.24 -2.75
CA GLU A 219 -11.58 18.17 -3.86
C GLU A 219 -12.19 17.50 -5.11
N TYR A 220 -12.08 16.18 -5.24
CA TYR A 220 -12.64 15.44 -6.38
C TYR A 220 -14.04 14.85 -6.13
N LEU A 221 -14.54 14.90 -4.90
CA LEU A 221 -15.88 14.37 -4.57
C LEU A 221 -17.01 15.40 -4.75
N THR A 222 -16.67 16.66 -4.97
CA THR A 222 -17.59 17.82 -5.05
C THR A 222 -17.80 18.36 -6.47
N LYS A 223 -17.21 17.72 -7.50
CA LYS A 223 -17.54 17.98 -8.92
C LYS A 223 -18.31 16.81 -9.52
#